data_AF-A0A4Q4DGK6-F1
#
_entry.id   AF-A0A4Q4DGK6-F1
#
_cell.length_a   1.000
_cell.length_b   1.000
_cell.length_c   1.000
_cell.angle_alpha   90.00
_cell.angle_beta   90.00
_cell.angle_gamma   90.00
#
_symmetry.space_group_name_H-M   'P 1'
#
loop_
_entity.id
_entity.type
_entity.pdbx_description
1 polymer ?
#
loop_
_entity_poly.entity_id
_entity_poly.type
_entity_poly.pdbx_seq_one_letter_code
_entity_poly.pdbx_strand_id
1 'polypeptide(L)' 'MSLPEGTVRALRDSAGGRGVSAIVAAAVEEHLRNQATSAYLEEYEREHGAFTPVEKQEAADVWARAEQREGEWREAV' A
#
# COMPACT_ATOMS: atom_id res chain seq x y z
N MET A 1 -5.72 -16.10 -16.33
CA MET A 1 -4.75 -15.11 -16.87
C MET A 1 -3.37 -15.53 -16.43
N SER A 2 -2.40 -15.65 -17.34
CA SER A 2 -0.99 -15.93 -17.02
C SER A 2 -0.17 -14.64 -17.12
N LEU A 3 0.82 -14.50 -16.24
CA LEU A 3 1.78 -13.40 -16.33
C LEU A 3 2.69 -13.60 -17.56
N PRO A 4 3.07 -12.53 -18.28
CA PRO A 4 4.08 -12.61 -19.32
C PRO A 4 5.40 -13.17 -18.77
N GLU A 5 6.09 -14.02 -19.54
CA GLU A 5 7.36 -14.64 -19.11
C GLU A 5 8.42 -13.62 -18.69
N GLY A 6 8.51 -12.48 -19.38
CA GLY A 6 9.40 -11.38 -19.02
C GLY A 6 9.09 -10.79 -17.64
N THR A 7 7.81 -10.66 -17.29
CA THR A 7 7.36 -10.19 -15.97
C THR A 7 7.67 -11.22 -14.89
N VAL A 8 7.47 -12.51 -15.17
CA VAL A 8 7.81 -13.58 -14.23
C VAL A 8 9.31 -13.63 -13.95
N ARG A 9 10.14 -13.44 -14.98
CA ARG A 9 11.60 -13.40 -14.84
C ARG A 9 12.06 -12.22 -14.00
N ALA A 10 11.55 -11.01 -14.28
CA ALA A 10 11.84 -9.82 -13.49
C ALA A 10 11.40 -9.95 -12.02
N LEU A 11 10.22 -10.54 -11.78
CA LEU A 11 9.76 -10.83 -10.41
C LEU A 11 10.65 -11.84 -9.71
N ARG A 12 11.16 -12.86 -10.43
CA ARG A 12 12.04 -13.89 -9.86
C ARG A 12 13.42 -13.31 -9.52
N ASP A 13 13.94 -12.43 -10.36
CA ASP A 13 15.20 -11.71 -10.11
C ASP A 13 15.06 -10.75 -8.91
N SER A 14 13.91 -10.11 -8.75
CA SER A 14 13.58 -9.24 -7.61
C SER A 14 13.28 -10.01 -6.31
N ALA A 15 12.67 -11.19 -6.39
CA ALA A 15 12.19 -11.95 -5.23
C ALA A 15 13.27 -12.53 -4.33
N GLY A 16 14.48 -12.78 -4.85
CA GLY A 16 15.54 -13.47 -4.12
C GLY A 16 15.01 -14.74 -3.42
N GLY A 17 15.26 -14.87 -2.11
CA GLY A 17 14.83 -16.02 -1.30
C GLY A 17 13.35 -16.04 -0.88
N ARG A 18 12.58 -14.96 -1.09
CA ARG A 18 11.17 -14.86 -0.65
C ARG A 18 10.17 -15.54 -1.59
N GLY A 19 10.60 -15.88 -2.82
CA GLY A 19 9.77 -16.54 -3.83
C GLY A 19 8.75 -15.61 -4.50
N VAL A 20 8.56 -15.79 -5.82
CA VAL A 20 7.68 -14.94 -6.64
C VAL A 20 6.24 -14.87 -6.10
N SER A 21 5.73 -15.99 -5.58
CA SER A 21 4.36 -16.07 -5.05
C SER A 21 4.14 -15.15 -3.84
N ALA A 22 5.15 -14.96 -2.97
CA ALA A 22 5.02 -14.07 -1.82
C ALA A 22 4.97 -12.60 -2.24
N ILE A 23 5.75 -12.21 -3.26
CA ILE A 23 5.69 -10.86 -3.83
C ILE A 23 4.32 -10.61 -4.47
N VAL A 24 3.84 -11.57 -5.26
CA VAL A 24 2.53 -11.45 -5.91
C VAL A 24 1.42 -11.37 -4.85
N ALA A 25 1.47 -12.20 -3.81
CA ALA A 25 0.51 -12.15 -2.71
C ALA A 25 0.51 -10.78 -2.03
N ALA A 26 1.68 -10.28 -1.62
CA ALA A 26 1.80 -8.97 -0.98
C ALA A 26 1.26 -7.83 -1.87
N ALA A 27 1.59 -7.84 -3.16
CA ALA A 27 1.10 -6.82 -4.10
C ALA A 27 -0.42 -6.90 -4.30
N VAL A 28 -0.98 -8.11 -4.36
CA VAL A 28 -2.44 -8.31 -4.47
C VAL A 28 -3.15 -7.87 -3.19
N GLU A 29 -2.62 -8.22 -2.03
CA GLU A 29 -3.17 -7.80 -0.73
C GLU A 29 -3.15 -6.28 -0.57
N GLU A 30 -2.03 -5.63 -0.95
CA GLU A 30 -1.93 -4.18 -0.97
C GLU A 30 -2.96 -3.55 -1.92
N HIS A 31 -3.10 -4.09 -3.13
CA HIS A 31 -4.06 -3.60 -4.11
C HIS A 31 -5.51 -3.70 -3.59
N LEU A 32 -5.90 -4.85 -3.03
CA LEU A 32 -7.24 -5.07 -2.50
C LEU A 32 -7.52 -4.17 -1.29
N ARG A 33 -6.53 -3.99 -0.41
CA ARG A 33 -6.64 -3.08 0.74
C ARG A 33 -6.87 -1.64 0.27
N ASN A 34 -6.09 -1.17 -0.70
CA ASN A 34 -6.24 0.18 -1.25
C ASN A 34 -7.62 0.38 -1.90
N GLN A 35 -8.10 -0.61 -2.65
CA GLN A 35 -9.46 -0.57 -3.23
C GLN A 35 -10.54 -0.48 -2.15
N ALA A 36 -10.46 -1.31 -1.11
CA ALA A 36 -11.43 -1.29 -0.01
C ALA A 36 -11.40 0.05 0.75
N THR A 37 -10.20 0.60 1.01
CA THR A 37 -10.05 1.91 1.65
C THR A 37 -10.64 3.02 0.80
N SER A 38 -10.37 3.06 -0.51
CA SER A 38 -10.97 4.07 -1.39
C SER A 38 -12.49 4.00 -1.40
N ALA A 39 -13.06 2.79 -1.53
CA ALA A 39 -14.51 2.61 -1.50
C ALA A 39 -15.14 3.06 -0.17
N TYR A 40 -14.47 2.78 0.95
CA TYR A 40 -14.91 3.25 2.27
C TYR A 40 -14.88 4.78 2.39
N LEU A 41 -13.81 5.42 1.91
CA LEU A 41 -13.69 6.88 1.96
C LEU A 41 -14.72 7.58 1.07
N GLU A 42 -15.00 7.03 -0.12
CA GLU A 42 -16.05 7.53 -1.02
C GLU A 42 -17.43 7.46 -0.35
N GLU A 43 -17.74 6.36 0.33
CA GLU A 43 -18.97 6.21 1.11
C GLU A 43 -19.04 7.24 2.23
N TYR A 44 -17.95 7.38 2.99
CA TYR A 44 -17.89 8.31 4.10
C TYR A 44 -18.10 9.76 3.66
N GLU A 45 -17.44 10.21 2.58
CA GLU A 45 -17.62 11.56 2.04
C GLU A 45 -19.05 11.77 1.52
N ARG A 46 -19.72 10.72 1.04
CA ARG A 46 -21.12 10.79 0.63
C ARG A 46 -22.07 10.98 1.81
N GLU A 47 -21.80 10.33 2.94
CA GLU A 47 -22.62 10.41 4.15
C GLU A 47 -22.34 11.67 4.98
N HIS A 48 -21.10 12.15 4.99
CA HIS A 48 -20.63 13.18 5.93
C HIS A 48 -20.12 14.47 5.25
N GLY A 49 -20.03 14.49 3.93
CA GLY A 49 -19.43 15.58 3.16
C GLY A 49 -17.94 15.35 2.87
N ALA A 50 -17.43 16.04 1.85
CA ALA A 50 -16.05 15.88 1.42
C ALA A 50 -15.05 16.37 2.48
N PHE A 51 -13.93 15.67 2.61
CA PHE A 51 -12.84 16.08 3.48
C PHE A 51 -12.25 17.42 3.01
N THR A 52 -12.06 18.33 3.94
CA THR A 52 -11.40 19.60 3.72
C THR A 52 -9.90 19.41 3.43
N PRO A 53 -9.25 20.39 2.77
CA PRO A 53 -7.80 20.35 2.58
C PRO A 53 -7.01 20.23 3.89
N VAL A 54 -7.52 20.82 4.98
CA VAL A 54 -6.87 20.77 6.30
C VAL A 54 -6.93 19.35 6.87
N GLU A 55 -8.09 18.69 6.85
CA GLU A 55 -8.24 17.31 7.33
C GLU A 55 -7.37 16.33 6.52
N LYS A 56 -7.27 16.55 5.20
CA LYS A 56 -6.37 15.76 4.34
C LYS A 56 -4.90 15.96 4.73
N GLN A 57 -4.50 17.19 5.06
CA GLN A 57 -3.14 17.47 5.52
C GLN A 57 -2.86 16.84 6.89
N GLU A 58 -3.79 16.93 7.83
CA GLU A 58 -3.66 16.29 9.15
C GLU A 58 -3.49 14.77 9.04
N ALA A 59 -4.26 14.12 8.17
CA ALA A 59 -4.12 12.70 7.88
C ALA A 59 -2.74 12.37 7.26
N ALA A 60 -2.27 13.20 6.32
CA ALA A 60 -0.95 13.05 5.72
C ALA A 60 0.17 13.20 6.77
N ASP A 61 0.05 14.13 7.71
CA ASP A 61 1.03 14.34 8.78
C ASP A 61 1.06 13.17 9.79
N VAL A 62 -0.10 12.59 10.10
CA VAL A 62 -0.18 11.35 10.89
C VAL A 62 0.52 10.20 10.17
N TRP A 63 0.27 10.05 8.87
CA TRP A 63 0.90 9.01 8.06
C TRP A 63 2.43 9.19 7.99
N ALA A 64 2.90 10.39 7.69
CA ALA A 64 4.33 10.71 7.60
C ALA A 64 5.07 10.40 8.91
N ARG A 65 4.46 10.69 10.07
CA ARG A 65 5.03 10.33 11.38
C ARG A 65 5.05 8.82 11.63
N ALA A 66 4.07 8.07 11.13
CA ALA A 66 4.08 6.62 11.22
C ALA A 66 5.22 6.02 10.38
N GLU A 67 5.39 6.48 9.14
CA GLU A 67 6.49 6.07 8.25
C GLU A 67 7.87 6.39 8.83
N GLN A 68 8.04 7.58 9.42
CA GLN A 68 9.30 7.94 10.09
C GLN A 68 9.64 6.96 11.22
N ARG A 69 8.68 6.65 12.10
CA ARG A 69 8.89 5.70 13.21
C ARG A 69 9.21 4.28 12.72
N GLU A 70 8.55 3.83 11.66
CA GLU A 70 8.85 2.53 11.04
C GLU A 70 10.25 2.51 10.43
N GLY A 71 10.67 3.60 9.78
CA GLY A 71 12.04 3.77 9.27
C GLY A 71 13.09 3.69 10.38
N GLU A 72 12.89 4.43 11.47
CA GLU A 72 13.77 4.39 12.65
C GLU A 72 13.88 2.99 13.25
N TRP A 73 12.75 2.25 13.33
CA TRP A 73 12.76 0.88 13.82
C TRP A 73 13.55 -0.07 12.91
N ARG A 74 13.42 0.07 11.60
CA ARG A 74 14.16 -0.74 10.62
C ARG A 74 15.66 -0.45 10.59
N GLU A 75 16.08 0.78 10.91
CA GLU A 75 17.51 1.13 11.02
C GLU A 75 18.15 0.63 12.33
N ALA A 76 17.34 0.38 13.36
CA ALA A 76 17.81 -0.09 14.68
C ALA A 76 17.94 -1.61 14.81
N VAL A 77 17.46 -2.40 13.83
CA VAL A 77 17.46 -3.88 13.79
C VAL A 77 18.50 -4.40 12.80
#